data_AF-A0A971YCM6-F1
#
_entry.id   AF-A0A971YCM6-F1
#
_cell.length_a   1.000
_cell.length_b   1.000
_cell.length_c   1.000
_cell.angle_alpha   90.00
_cell.angle_beta   90.00
_cell.angle_gamma   90.00
#
_symmetry.space_group_name_H-M   'P 1'
#
loop_
_entity.id
_entity.type
_entity.pdbx_description
1 polymer ?
#
loop_
_entity_poly.entity_id
_entity_poly.type
_entity_poly.pdbx_seq_one_letter_code
_entity_poly.pdbx_strand_id
1 'polypeptide(L)'
;MYPQEDWELLAGVLPEERDAVSAEALRALDIRLAQALAHRKDRMLSTAAVHQCEEMAIAVKERKRQDAVTYWQQVGECLGTEYLVVPFVTQWQTREGGDYGVTRPASVTLNIFLLHISSGEIQRFHFEEAQVGLGENILQGKRFFQRKGRWLTPEELAAEGIVDGVKELGL
;
A
#
# COMPACT_ATOMS: atom_id res chain seq x y z
N MET A 1 2.08 1.28 -5.08
CA MET A 1 1.51 2.42 -5.83
C MET A 1 1.01 3.49 -4.86
N TYR A 2 1.03 4.77 -5.27
CA TYR A 2 0.61 5.91 -4.45
C TYR A 2 -0.52 6.68 -5.15
N PRO A 3 -1.80 6.40 -4.81
CA PRO A 3 -2.94 6.98 -5.51
C PRO A 3 -2.95 8.51 -5.41
N GLN A 4 -3.10 9.18 -6.56
CA GLN A 4 -3.16 10.64 -6.61
C GLN A 4 -4.60 11.16 -6.53
N GLU A 5 -5.54 10.36 -7.02
CA GLU A 5 -6.94 10.75 -7.14
C GLU A 5 -7.89 9.70 -6.53
N ASP A 6 -9.03 10.14 -6.00
CA ASP A 6 -10.01 9.23 -5.35
C ASP A 6 -10.56 8.14 -6.27
N TRP A 7 -10.64 8.41 -7.58
CA TRP A 7 -11.16 7.43 -8.55
C TRP A 7 -10.22 6.23 -8.75
N GLU A 8 -8.96 6.33 -8.32
CA GLU A 8 -8.02 5.20 -8.35
C GLU A 8 -8.30 4.22 -7.19
N LEU A 9 -8.97 4.67 -6.13
CA LEU A 9 -9.19 3.89 -4.93
C LEU A 9 -10.28 2.85 -5.13
N LEU A 10 -9.94 1.59 -4.85
CA LEU A 10 -10.87 0.48 -4.77
C LEU A 10 -11.73 0.53 -3.50
N ALA A 11 -11.33 1.34 -2.51
CA ALA A 11 -12.13 1.63 -1.33
C ALA A 11 -11.67 2.94 -0.66
N GLY A 12 -12.64 3.68 -0.11
CA GLY A 12 -12.40 4.90 0.66
C GLY A 12 -12.15 6.14 -0.20
N VAL A 13 -11.62 7.19 0.44
CA VAL A 13 -11.19 8.45 -0.16
C VAL A 13 -9.79 8.79 0.35
N LEU A 14 -9.02 9.57 -0.40
CA LEU A 14 -7.73 10.05 0.06
C LEU A 14 -7.92 11.04 1.22
N PRO A 15 -7.11 10.95 2.29
CA PRO A 15 -7.16 11.93 3.37
C PRO A 15 -6.73 13.32 2.88
N GLU A 16 -7.34 14.37 3.43
CA GLU A 16 -7.06 15.77 3.07
C GLU A 16 -5.61 16.17 3.40
N GLU A 17 -5.06 15.66 4.50
CA GLU A 17 -3.69 15.91 4.95
C GLU A 17 -2.87 14.61 4.89
N ARG A 18 -1.83 14.60 4.06
CA ARG A 18 -0.85 13.51 3.98
C ARG A 18 0.54 14.09 3.72
N ASP A 19 1.54 13.60 4.43
CA ASP A 19 2.92 13.91 4.05
C ASP A 19 3.20 13.21 2.71
N ALA A 20 3.99 13.85 1.84
CA ALA A 20 4.36 13.24 0.57
C ALA A 20 5.25 12.01 0.82
N VAL A 21 4.91 10.89 0.17
CA VAL A 21 5.80 9.72 0.15
C VAL A 21 6.92 10.00 -0.85
N SER A 22 8.18 9.87 -0.43
CA SER A 22 9.31 10.05 -1.34
C SER A 22 9.34 8.96 -2.41
N ALA A 23 9.86 9.29 -3.61
CA ALA A 23 10.02 8.30 -4.67
C ALA A 23 10.96 7.15 -4.26
N GLU A 24 11.91 7.42 -3.37
CA GLU A 24 12.78 6.38 -2.80
C GLU A 24 12.01 5.42 -1.88
N ALA A 25 11.17 5.95 -0.99
CA ALA A 25 10.31 5.15 -0.13
C ALA A 25 9.35 4.27 -0.96
N LEU A 26 8.72 4.83 -2.00
CA LEU A 26 7.84 4.05 -2.90
C LEU A 26 8.59 2.88 -3.56
N ARG A 27 9.78 3.14 -4.12
CA ARG A 27 10.60 2.06 -4.70
C ARG A 27 10.98 0.99 -3.68
N ALA A 28 11.30 1.39 -2.45
CA ALA A 28 11.62 0.44 -1.38
C ALA A 28 10.41 -0.45 -1.05
N LEU A 29 9.20 0.12 -1.02
CA LEU A 29 7.96 -0.64 -0.81
C LEU A 29 7.64 -1.58 -1.97
N ASP A 30 7.86 -1.15 -3.21
CA ASP A 30 7.67 -2.03 -4.39
C ASP A 30 8.64 -3.22 -4.35
N ILE A 31 9.92 -2.99 -4.02
CA ILE A 31 10.91 -4.05 -3.82
C ILE A 31 10.46 -5.00 -2.69
N ARG A 32 9.97 -4.44 -1.58
CA ARG A 32 9.51 -5.23 -0.43
C ARG A 32 8.32 -6.10 -0.77
N LEU A 33 7.33 -5.57 -1.49
CA LEU A 33 6.18 -6.33 -1.95
C LEU A 33 6.61 -7.45 -2.90
N ALA A 34 7.50 -7.16 -3.85
CA ALA A 34 8.04 -8.16 -4.75
C ALA A 34 8.78 -9.29 -4.00
N GLN A 35 9.56 -8.96 -2.98
CA GLN A 35 10.22 -9.94 -2.13
C GLN A 35 9.22 -10.79 -1.31
N ALA A 36 8.17 -10.16 -0.76
CA ALA A 36 7.13 -10.88 -0.01
C ALA A 36 6.38 -11.87 -0.91
N LEU A 37 6.12 -11.49 -2.17
CA LEU A 37 5.45 -12.32 -3.17
C LEU A 37 6.38 -13.36 -3.82
N ALA A 38 7.71 -13.19 -3.74
CA ALA A 38 8.68 -14.07 -4.41
C ALA A 38 8.66 -15.53 -3.93
N HIS A 39 8.01 -15.82 -2.80
CA HIS A 39 7.78 -17.19 -2.34
C HIS A 39 6.74 -17.95 -3.18
N ARG A 40 6.00 -17.26 -4.07
CA ARG A 40 5.09 -17.86 -5.04
C ARG A 40 5.82 -18.32 -6.28
N LYS A 41 5.35 -19.44 -6.83
CA LYS A 41 5.79 -19.95 -8.14
C LYS A 41 5.10 -19.25 -9.31
N ASP A 42 4.16 -18.37 -9.01
CA ASP A 42 3.36 -17.67 -10.01
C ASP A 42 4.19 -16.55 -10.66
N ARG A 43 3.99 -16.34 -11.96
CA ARG A 43 4.76 -15.36 -12.74
C ARG A 43 4.33 -13.94 -12.36
N MET A 44 5.16 -13.26 -11.57
CA MET A 44 5.01 -11.81 -11.37
C MET A 44 5.36 -11.07 -12.67
N LEU A 45 4.47 -10.15 -13.07
CA LEU A 45 4.72 -9.26 -14.19
C LEU A 45 5.59 -8.08 -13.73
N SER A 46 6.43 -7.57 -14.63
CA SER A 46 7.30 -6.43 -14.32
C SER A 46 6.49 -5.15 -14.13
N THR A 47 6.93 -4.29 -13.21
CA THR A 47 6.36 -2.94 -12.97
C THR A 47 6.23 -2.11 -14.26
N ALA A 48 7.13 -2.28 -15.23
CA ALA A 48 7.07 -1.59 -16.52
C ALA A 48 5.84 -1.97 -17.37
N ALA A 49 5.45 -3.26 -17.37
CA ALA A 49 4.27 -3.72 -18.08
C ALA A 49 2.98 -3.19 -17.41
N VAL A 50 2.98 -3.09 -16.08
CA VAL A 50 1.86 -2.51 -15.31
C VAL A 50 1.67 -1.05 -15.71
N HIS A 51 2.73 -0.24 -15.71
CA HIS A 51 2.65 1.17 -16.10
C HIS A 51 2.11 1.38 -17.52
N GLN A 52 2.55 0.56 -18.48
CA GLN A 52 2.04 0.66 -19.85
C GLN A 52 0.52 0.38 -19.91
N CYS A 53 0.03 -0.61 -19.17
CA CYS A 53 -1.39 -0.94 -19.12
C CYS A 53 -2.22 0.09 -18.36
N GLU A 54 -1.66 0.72 -17.33
CA GLU A 54 -2.28 1.86 -16.63
C GLU A 54 -2.50 3.04 -17.57
N GLU A 55 -1.49 3.44 -18.34
CA GLU A 55 -1.60 4.52 -19.33
C GLU A 55 -2.72 4.25 -20.35
N MET A 56 -2.82 3.01 -20.83
CA MET A 56 -3.88 2.59 -21.75
C MET A 56 -5.27 2.66 -21.10
N ALA A 57 -5.40 2.21 -19.85
CA ALA A 57 -6.66 2.25 -19.11
C ALA A 57 -7.11 3.68 -18.77
N ILE A 58 -6.17 4.59 -18.45
CA ILE A 58 -6.46 6.02 -18.24
C ILE A 58 -7.05 6.63 -19.50
N ALA A 59 -6.45 6.37 -20.66
CA ALA A 59 -6.96 6.90 -21.93
C ALA A 59 -8.40 6.41 -22.22
N VAL A 60 -8.77 5.19 -21.81
CA VAL A 60 -10.15 4.68 -21.89
C VAL A 60 -11.06 5.42 -20.91
N LYS A 61 -10.63 5.62 -19.66
CA LYS A 61 -11.38 6.32 -18.60
C LYS A 61 -11.71 7.76 -18.97
N GLU A 62 -10.79 8.49 -19.60
CA GLU A 62 -11.04 9.87 -20.03
C GLU A 62 -12.14 9.95 -21.11
N ARG A 63 -12.24 8.91 -21.94
CA ARG A 63 -13.30 8.80 -22.96
C ARG A 63 -14.64 8.31 -22.39
N LYS A 64 -14.61 7.54 -21.30
CA LYS A 64 -15.78 6.94 -20.66
C LYS A 64 -15.61 6.98 -19.14
N ARG A 65 -16.51 7.71 -18.46
CA ARG A 65 -16.56 7.71 -16.99
C ARG A 65 -16.77 6.28 -16.50
N GLN A 66 -15.78 5.74 -15.79
CA GLN A 66 -15.79 4.39 -15.24
C GLN A 66 -15.39 4.42 -13.75
N ASP A 67 -15.85 3.42 -13.00
CA ASP A 67 -15.47 3.23 -11.60
C ASP A 67 -14.06 2.62 -11.47
N ALA A 68 -13.54 2.64 -10.25
CA ALA A 68 -12.20 2.15 -9.93
C ALA A 68 -12.02 0.67 -10.26
N VAL A 69 -13.03 -0.16 -9.99
CA VAL A 69 -12.98 -1.61 -10.25
C VAL A 69 -12.80 -1.87 -11.74
N THR A 70 -13.62 -1.22 -12.57
CA THR A 70 -13.56 -1.32 -14.04
C THR A 70 -12.21 -0.87 -14.57
N TYR A 71 -11.65 0.22 -14.01
CA TYR A 71 -10.31 0.70 -14.36
C TYR A 71 -9.24 -0.37 -14.09
N TRP A 72 -9.22 -0.94 -12.88
CA TRP A 72 -8.24 -1.95 -12.50
C TRP A 72 -8.43 -3.29 -13.23
N GLN A 73 -9.67 -3.65 -13.59
CA GLN A 73 -9.95 -4.79 -14.46
C GLN A 73 -9.32 -4.61 -15.84
N GLN A 74 -9.45 -3.42 -16.45
CA GLN A 74 -8.81 -3.13 -17.75
C GLN A 74 -7.29 -3.22 -17.70
N VAL A 75 -6.67 -2.77 -16.60
CA VAL A 75 -5.22 -2.94 -16.38
C VAL A 75 -4.87 -4.43 -16.35
N GLY A 76 -5.61 -5.24 -15.59
CA GLY A 76 -5.38 -6.68 -15.51
C GLY A 76 -5.64 -7.44 -16.82
N GLU A 77 -6.67 -7.04 -17.58
CA GLU A 77 -6.97 -7.57 -18.92
C GLU A 77 -5.84 -7.29 -19.90
N CYS A 78 -5.32 -6.07 -19.91
CA CYS A 78 -4.16 -5.68 -20.72
C CYS A 78 -2.91 -6.50 -20.37
N LEU A 79 -2.72 -6.81 -19.08
CA LEU A 79 -1.63 -7.64 -18.59
C LEU A 79 -1.82 -9.14 -18.88
N GLY A 80 -3.04 -9.57 -19.24
CA GLY A 80 -3.38 -10.98 -19.45
C GLY A 80 -3.25 -11.81 -18.16
N THR A 81 -3.58 -11.23 -17.01
CA THR A 81 -3.53 -11.90 -15.69
C THR A 81 -4.93 -12.27 -15.20
N GLU A 82 -5.01 -13.35 -14.42
CA GLU A 82 -6.26 -13.77 -13.74
C GLU A 82 -6.52 -12.94 -12.48
N TYR A 83 -5.44 -12.59 -11.77
CA TYR A 83 -5.48 -11.80 -10.55
C TYR A 83 -4.52 -10.61 -10.63
N LEU A 84 -4.93 -9.49 -10.05
CA LEU A 84 -4.09 -8.30 -9.90
C LEU A 84 -4.00 -7.90 -8.42
N VAL A 85 -2.76 -7.72 -7.96
CA VAL A 85 -2.48 -7.17 -6.62
C VAL A 85 -2.29 -5.66 -6.75
N VAL A 86 -3.11 -4.89 -6.05
CA VAL A 86 -3.07 -3.43 -6.07
C VAL A 86 -2.75 -2.91 -4.67
N PRO A 87 -1.49 -2.50 -4.39
CA PRO A 87 -1.09 -1.94 -3.11
C PRO A 87 -1.24 -0.41 -3.10
N PHE A 88 -2.00 0.13 -2.15
CA PHE A 88 -2.15 1.56 -1.91
C PHE A 88 -1.59 1.97 -0.56
N VAL A 89 -0.72 2.98 -0.55
CA VAL A 89 -0.42 3.77 0.65
C VAL A 89 -1.33 4.99 0.62
N THR A 90 -2.25 5.10 1.57
CA THR A 90 -3.25 6.18 1.62
C THR A 90 -2.90 7.23 2.67
N GLN A 91 -2.17 6.87 3.72
CA GLN A 91 -1.65 7.79 4.72
C GLN A 91 -0.17 7.53 4.96
N TRP A 92 0.59 8.62 4.96
CA TRP A 92 2.01 8.63 5.27
C TRP A 92 2.27 9.81 6.19
N GLN A 93 2.73 9.54 7.39
CA GLN A 93 3.11 10.55 8.35
C GLN A 93 4.51 10.23 8.86
N THR A 94 5.43 11.16 8.63
CA THR A 94 6.81 11.03 9.11
C THR A 94 6.87 11.31 10.60
N ARG A 95 7.77 10.62 11.30
CA ARG A 95 8.05 10.98 12.70
C ARG A 95 8.78 12.32 12.75
N GLU A 96 8.47 13.13 13.75
CA GLU A 96 9.26 14.29 14.13
C GLU A 96 9.75 14.14 15.57
N GLY A 97 11.03 14.40 15.80
CA GLY A 97 11.67 14.32 17.11
C GLY A 97 13.08 13.70 17.07
N GLY A 98 13.79 13.79 18.19
CA GLY A 98 15.14 13.22 18.36
C GLY A 98 15.12 11.74 18.76
N ASP A 99 16.30 11.18 19.07
CA ASP A 99 16.44 9.77 19.49
C ASP A 99 15.78 9.47 20.85
N TYR A 100 15.54 10.51 21.65
CA TYR A 100 15.02 10.43 23.03
C TYR A 100 13.65 11.08 23.19
N GLY A 101 12.97 11.47 22.11
CA GLY A 101 11.69 12.18 22.16
C GLY A 101 10.99 12.18 20.81
N VAL A 102 9.71 11.82 20.77
CA VAL A 102 8.85 11.86 19.58
C VAL A 102 7.79 12.94 19.80
N THR A 103 7.83 14.00 19.00
CA THR A 103 6.85 15.09 18.99
C THR A 103 5.65 14.74 18.10
N ARG A 104 5.91 14.09 16.96
CA ARG A 104 4.90 13.53 16.06
C ARG A 104 5.29 12.09 15.75
N PRO A 105 4.50 11.07 16.11
CA PRO A 105 4.84 9.69 15.83
C PRO A 105 4.64 9.35 14.34
N ALA A 106 5.36 8.35 13.85
CA ALA A 106 5.09 7.82 12.52
C ALA A 106 3.69 7.21 12.46
N SER A 107 2.98 7.45 11.35
CA SER A 107 1.70 6.79 11.07
C SER A 107 1.64 6.37 9.61
N VAL A 108 1.15 5.16 9.36
CA VAL A 108 0.96 4.62 8.02
C VAL A 108 -0.39 3.93 7.93
N THR A 109 -1.09 4.23 6.84
CA THR A 109 -2.25 3.47 6.39
C THR A 109 -1.97 2.93 5.00
N LEU A 110 -2.05 1.61 4.86
CA LEU A 110 -1.95 0.93 3.59
C LEU A 110 -3.09 -0.07 3.39
N ASN A 111 -3.40 -0.32 2.13
CA ASN A 111 -4.36 -1.32 1.72
C ASN A 111 -3.72 -2.17 0.63
N ILE A 112 -3.97 -3.48 0.68
CA ILE A 112 -3.59 -4.39 -0.39
C ILE A 112 -4.88 -5.03 -0.88
N PHE A 113 -5.15 -4.88 -2.17
CA PHE A 113 -6.30 -5.47 -2.83
C PHE A 113 -5.83 -6.63 -3.71
N LEU A 114 -6.57 -7.73 -3.68
CA LEU A 114 -6.47 -8.82 -4.64
C LEU A 114 -7.75 -8.81 -5.47
N LEU A 115 -7.64 -8.41 -6.74
CA LEU A 115 -8.74 -8.31 -7.69
C LEU A 115 -8.74 -9.52 -8.61
N HIS A 116 -9.87 -10.23 -8.70
CA HIS A 116 -10.09 -11.26 -9.71
C HIS A 116 -10.62 -10.62 -10.99
N ILE A 117 -9.82 -10.64 -12.05
CA ILE A 117 -10.04 -9.80 -13.24
C ILE A 117 -11.36 -10.11 -13.95
N SER A 118 -11.71 -11.38 -14.13
CA SER A 118 -12.92 -11.73 -14.88
C SER A 118 -14.23 -11.45 -14.14
N SER A 119 -14.21 -11.50 -12.81
CA SER A 119 -15.42 -11.35 -11.98
C SER A 119 -15.58 -9.98 -11.34
N GLY A 120 -14.47 -9.24 -11.15
CA GLY A 120 -14.45 -8.01 -10.36
C GLY A 120 -14.48 -8.24 -8.85
N GLU A 121 -14.41 -9.48 -8.37
CA GLU A 121 -14.34 -9.78 -6.93
C GLU A 121 -13.05 -9.23 -6.32
N ILE A 122 -13.18 -8.60 -5.15
CA ILE A 122 -12.09 -7.95 -4.43
C ILE A 122 -11.96 -8.55 -3.04
N GLN A 123 -10.75 -9.02 -2.72
CA GLN A 123 -10.32 -9.23 -1.34
C GLN A 123 -9.43 -8.07 -0.92
N ARG A 124 -9.59 -7.62 0.33
CA ARG A 124 -8.88 -6.46 0.87
C ARG A 124 -8.22 -6.81 2.18
N PHE A 125 -6.93 -6.48 2.28
CA PHE A 125 -6.24 -6.32 3.54
C PHE A 125 -6.08 -4.84 3.85
N HIS A 126 -6.38 -4.45 5.09
CA HIS A 126 -6.25 -3.08 5.57
C HIS A 126 -5.29 -3.06 6.76
N PHE A 127 -4.26 -2.22 6.66
CA PHE A 127 -3.30 -2.00 7.72
C PHE A 127 -3.26 -0.53 8.07
N GLU A 128 -3.45 -0.25 9.34
CA GLU A 128 -3.32 1.09 9.92
C GLU A 128 -2.48 0.95 11.19
N GLU A 129 -1.41 1.75 11.28
CA GLU A 129 -0.63 1.88 12.49
C GLU A 129 -0.16 3.32 12.67
N ALA A 130 -0.67 3.96 13.73
CA ALA A 130 -0.09 5.15 14.32
C ALA A 130 0.74 4.74 15.54
N GLN A 131 2.03 5.09 15.56
CA GLN A 131 2.87 4.85 16.73
C GLN A 131 2.52 5.81 17.87
N VAL A 132 2.82 5.42 19.10
CA VAL A 132 2.60 6.26 20.29
C VAL A 132 3.87 7.05 20.59
N GLY A 133 3.74 8.33 20.94
CA GLY A 133 4.86 9.21 21.29
C GLY A 133 5.42 8.97 22.70
N LEU A 134 6.60 9.52 23.01
CA LEU A 134 7.27 9.30 24.30
C LEU A 134 6.55 9.91 25.52
N GLY A 135 5.77 10.97 25.31
CA GLY A 135 4.96 11.60 26.35
C GLY A 135 3.64 10.87 26.64
N GLU A 136 3.23 9.93 25.78
CA GLU A 136 2.07 9.08 25.95
C GLU A 136 2.51 7.70 26.47
N ASN A 137 1.60 6.86 26.96
CA ASN A 137 1.97 5.64 27.68
C ASN A 137 2.48 4.51 26.75
N ILE A 138 3.72 4.64 26.27
CA ILE A 138 4.43 3.66 25.42
C ILE A 138 4.43 2.26 26.02
N LEU A 139 4.43 2.15 27.36
CA LEU A 139 4.44 0.89 28.09
C LEU A 139 3.16 0.07 27.89
N GLN A 140 2.13 0.60 27.21
CA GLN A 140 0.93 -0.13 26.83
C GLN A 140 0.99 -0.72 25.41
N GLY A 141 1.98 -0.34 24.60
CA GLY A 141 2.08 -0.77 23.20
C GLY A 141 2.69 -2.15 23.03
N LYS A 142 1.87 -3.20 22.82
CA LYS A 142 2.35 -4.58 22.57
C LYS A 142 3.38 -4.68 21.44
N ARG A 143 3.19 -3.94 20.33
CA ARG A 143 4.12 -3.93 19.17
C ARG A 143 5.46 -3.29 19.51
N PHE A 144 5.50 -2.27 20.37
CA PHE A 144 6.74 -1.62 20.78
C PHE A 144 7.69 -2.58 21.51
N PHE A 145 7.16 -3.39 22.43
CA PHE A 145 7.93 -4.43 23.10
C PHE A 145 8.36 -5.56 22.15
N GLN A 146 7.49 -5.98 21.22
CA GLN A 146 7.85 -6.97 20.19
C GLN A 146 9.00 -6.48 19.30
N ARG A 147 9.06 -5.16 19.05
CA ARG A 147 10.14 -4.49 18.32
C ARG A 147 11.33 -4.10 19.20
N LYS A 148 11.43 -4.66 20.42
CA LYS A 148 12.52 -4.45 21.38
C LYS A 148 12.74 -2.96 21.76
N GLY A 149 11.66 -2.20 21.81
CA GLY A 149 11.68 -0.80 22.23
C GLY A 149 12.11 0.19 21.14
N ARG A 150 11.88 -0.15 19.87
CA ARG A 150 12.26 0.68 18.73
C ARG A 150 11.03 1.30 18.05
N TRP A 151 11.08 2.62 17.83
CA TRP A 151 10.19 3.29 16.88
C TRP A 151 10.63 2.99 15.46
N LEU A 152 9.65 2.81 14.59
CA LEU A 152 9.90 2.47 13.20
C LEU A 152 9.77 3.72 12.37
N THR A 153 10.51 3.79 11.27
CA THR A 153 10.18 4.77 10.24
C THR A 153 8.85 4.38 9.56
N PRO A 154 8.17 5.32 8.88
CA PRO A 154 6.99 4.98 8.08
C PRO A 154 7.26 3.87 7.06
N GLU A 155 8.45 3.86 6.44
CA GLU A 155 8.88 2.81 5.51
C GLU A 155 8.91 1.44 6.17
N GLU A 156 9.43 1.35 7.40
CA GLU A 156 9.50 0.10 8.14
C GLU A 156 8.11 -0.38 8.57
N LEU A 157 7.21 0.53 8.99
CA LEU A 157 5.81 0.21 9.29
C LEU A 157 5.08 -0.35 8.07
N ALA A 158 5.23 0.33 6.93
CA ALA A 158 4.62 -0.11 5.67
C ALA A 158 5.19 -1.46 5.21
N ALA A 159 6.49 -1.69 5.39
CA ALA A 159 7.14 -2.95 5.06
C ALA A 159 6.66 -4.13 5.93
N GLU A 160 6.30 -3.89 7.19
CA GLU A 160 5.63 -4.88 8.05
C GLU A 160 4.20 -5.15 7.54
N GLY A 161 3.41 -4.10 7.31
CA GLY A 161 2.03 -4.24 6.81
C GLY A 161 1.96 -4.94 5.45
N ILE A 162 2.96 -4.78 4.58
CA ILE A 162 3.06 -5.53 3.31
C ILE A 162 3.19 -7.03 3.56
N VAL A 163 4.06 -7.43 4.49
CA VAL A 163 4.28 -8.86 4.79
C VAL A 163 3.04 -9.48 5.42
N ASP A 164 2.41 -8.76 6.35
CA ASP A 164 1.17 -9.21 6.98
C ASP A 164 0.05 -9.36 5.95
N GLY A 165 -0.11 -8.39 5.06
CA GLY A 165 -1.17 -8.41 4.06
C GLY A 165 -0.99 -9.46 2.98
N VAL A 166 0.23 -9.68 2.50
CA VAL A 166 0.53 -10.80 1.59
C VAL A 166 0.13 -12.13 2.24
N LYS A 167 0.54 -12.33 3.49
CA LYS A 167 0.20 -13.55 4.24
C LYS A 167 -1.31 -13.71 4.46
N GLU A 168 -2.02 -12.65 4.86
CA GLU A 168 -3.45 -12.70 5.18
C GLU A 168 -4.32 -12.93 3.94
N LEU A 169 -3.92 -12.36 2.79
CA LEU A 169 -4.56 -12.60 1.50
C LEU A 169 -4.22 -13.98 0.90
N GLY A 170 -3.42 -14.79 1.60
CA GLY A 170 -2.99 -16.10 1.11
C GLY A 170 -2.12 -16.01 -0.15
N LEU A 171 -1.38 -14.90 -0.29
CA LEU A 171 -0.42 -14.66 -1.37
C LEU A 171 0.94 -15.25 -1.02
#